data_AF-A0A1G5RQP4-F1
#
_entry.id   AF-A0A1G5RQP4-F1
#
_cell.length_a   1.000
_cell.length_b   1.000
_cell.length_c   1.000
_cell.angle_alpha   90.00
_cell.angle_beta   90.00
_cell.angle_gamma   90.00
#
_symmetry.space_group_name_H-M   'P 1'
#
loop_
_entity.id
_entity.type
_entity.pdbx_description
1 polymer ?
#
loop_
_entity_poly.entity_id
_entity_poly.type
_entity_poly.pdbx_seq_one_letter_code
_entity_poly.pdbx_strand_id
1 'polypeptide(L)' 'MSILYAAKYYGVDSHPMSGMDFAAVKEAFELPEGKEPVILIALGYRDESKTLYGRAKRRGYDEVVMEV' A
#
# COMPACT_ATOMS: atom_id res chain seq x y z
N MET A 1 1.10 8.75 -2.12
CA MET A 1 1.75 7.52 -2.62
C MET A 1 3.24 7.66 -2.92
N SER A 2 3.87 8.78 -2.55
CA SER A 2 5.31 9.01 -2.77
C SER A 2 6.21 7.92 -2.17
N ILE A 3 5.80 7.32 -1.04
CA ILE A 3 6.55 6.23 -0.39
C ILE A 3 6.62 4.95 -1.25
N LEU A 4 5.55 4.56 -1.96
CA LEU A 4 5.58 3.38 -2.83
C LEU A 4 6.44 3.63 -4.07
N TYR A 5 6.39 4.85 -4.63
CA TYR A 5 7.27 5.23 -5.74
C TYR A 5 8.74 5.26 -5.32
N ALA A 6 9.05 5.79 -4.12
CA ALA A 6 10.40 5.77 -3.58
C ALA A 6 10.90 4.33 -3.37
N ALA A 7 10.10 3.47 -2.74
CA ALA A 7 10.44 2.06 -2.58
C ALA A 7 10.79 1.40 -3.92
N LYS A 8 9.95 1.61 -4.94
CA LYS A 8 10.20 1.08 -6.28
C LYS A 8 11.49 1.63 -6.89
N TYR A 9 11.78 2.92 -6.75
CA TYR A 9 13.02 3.54 -7.23
C TYR A 9 14.26 2.89 -6.59
N TYR A 10 14.20 2.57 -5.30
CA TYR A 10 15.28 1.89 -4.58
C TYR A 10 15.28 0.36 -4.76
N GLY A 11 14.43 -0.21 -5.62
CA GLY A 11 14.37 -1.65 -5.86
C GLY A 11 13.73 -2.45 -4.72
N VAL A 12 13.00 -1.79 -3.82
CA VAL A 12 12.27 -2.42 -2.71
C VAL A 12 10.82 -2.66 -3.14
N ASP A 13 10.33 -3.88 -2.92
CA ASP A 13 8.94 -4.23 -3.13
C ASP A 13 8.07 -3.70 -1.99
N SER A 14 6.85 -3.31 -2.33
CA SER A 14 5.90 -2.70 -1.39
C SER A 14 4.50 -3.27 -1.54
N HIS A 15 3.80 -3.52 -0.43
CA HIS A 15 2.43 -4.01 -0.42
C HIS A 15 1.55 -3.19 0.54
N PRO A 16 0.75 -2.23 0.04
CA PRO A 16 -0.21 -1.50 0.85
C PRO A 16 -1.43 -2.38 1.20
N MET A 17 -1.84 -2.35 2.47
CA MET A 17 -2.94 -3.15 3.02
C MET A 17 -3.95 -2.27 3.76
N SER A 18 -5.24 -2.60 3.63
CA SER A 18 -6.34 -1.94 4.34
C SER A 18 -7.24 -2.90 5.13
N GLY A 19 -7.05 -4.22 5.00
CA GLY A 19 -7.89 -5.25 5.63
C GLY A 19 -7.37 -5.67 6.99
N MET A 20 -7.28 -4.76 7.95
CA MET A 20 -6.66 -4.97 9.25
C MET A 20 -7.51 -4.44 10.41
N ASP A 21 -7.23 -4.92 11.62
CA ASP A 21 -7.77 -4.36 12.84
C ASP A 21 -6.96 -3.12 13.27
N PHE A 22 -7.52 -1.95 13.01
CA PHE A 22 -6.91 -0.68 13.34
C PHE A 22 -6.87 -0.40 14.86
N ALA A 23 -7.80 -0.97 15.64
CA ALA A 23 -7.79 -0.81 17.09
C ALA A 23 -6.65 -1.62 17.72
N ALA A 24 -6.49 -2.87 17.30
CA ALA A 24 -5.39 -3.72 17.74
C ALA A 24 -4.01 -3.13 17.39
N VAL A 25 -3.86 -2.47 16.24
CA VAL A 25 -2.61 -1.79 15.89
C VAL A 25 -2.34 -0.56 16.74
N LYS A 26 -3.38 0.22 17.09
CA LYS A 26 -3.18 1.32 18.05
C LYS A 26 -2.70 0.83 19.40
N GLU A 27 -3.32 -0.24 19.90
CA GLU A 27 -2.95 -0.84 21.19
C GLU A 27 -1.52 -1.39 21.13
N ALA A 28 -1.19 -2.21 20.13
CA ALA A 28 0.11 -2.87 20.02
C ALA A 28 1.29 -1.90 19.85
N PHE A 29 1.05 -0.72 19.28
CA PHE A 29 2.07 0.31 19.06
C PHE A 29 1.92 1.51 19.99
N GLU A 30 1.02 1.44 20.98
CA GLU A 30 0.76 2.49 21.96
C GLU A 30 0.55 3.87 21.31
N LEU A 31 -0.24 3.91 20.23
CA LEU A 31 -0.45 5.14 19.47
C LEU A 31 -1.17 6.19 20.34
N PRO A 32 -0.67 7.44 20.38
CA PRO A 32 -1.26 8.46 21.23
C PRO A 32 -2.63 8.90 20.70
N GLU A 33 -3.42 9.51 21.59
CA GLU A 33 -4.73 10.04 21.26
C GLU A 33 -4.66 11.00 20.06
N GLY A 34 -5.61 10.87 19.14
CA GLY A 34 -5.64 11.64 17.89
C GLY A 34 -4.71 11.15 16.78
N LYS A 35 -3.96 10.05 16.98
CA LYS A 35 -3.22 9.37 15.90
C LYS A 35 -3.97 8.15 15.40
N GLU A 36 -4.31 8.19 14.12
CA GLU A 36 -5.02 7.11 13.45
C GLU A 36 -4.09 6.38 12.47
N PRO A 37 -4.01 5.04 12.54
CA PRO A 37 -3.40 4.26 11.47
C PRO A 37 -4.26 4.39 10.20
N VAL A 38 -3.68 4.95 9.13
CA VAL A 38 -4.37 5.17 7.85
C VAL A 38 -4.13 4.04 6.85
N ILE A 39 -2.93 3.48 6.87
CA ILE A 39 -2.50 2.42 5.96
C ILE A 39 -1.32 1.66 6.58
N LEU A 40 -1.29 0.34 6.39
CA LEU A 40 -0.07 -0.43 6.61
C LEU A 40 0.58 -0.76 5.27
N ILE A 41 1.90 -0.71 5.24
CA ILE A 41 2.69 -1.00 4.05
C ILE A 41 3.79 -1.97 4.45
N ALA A 42 3.76 -3.18 3.92
CA ALA A 42 4.90 -4.08 4.00
C ALA A 42 5.95 -3.64 2.97
N LEU A 43 7.21 -3.56 3.39
CA LEU A 43 8.36 -3.24 2.56
C LEU A 43 9.40 -4.36 2.67
N GLY A 44 9.99 -4.77 1.56
CA GLY A 44 11.01 -5.81 1.55
C GLY A 44 11.36 -6.28 0.15
N TYR A 45 11.89 -7.51 0.05
CA TYR A 45 12.19 -8.15 -1.22
C TYR A 45 11.29 -9.37 -1.38
N ARG A 46 10.63 -9.47 -2.53
CA ARG A 46 9.72 -10.57 -2.82
C ARG A 46 10.49 -11.90 -2.88
N ASP A 47 9.89 -12.91 -2.24
CA ASP A 47 10.26 -14.31 -2.46
C ASP A 47 9.87 -14.74 -3.89
N GLU A 48 10.88 -14.94 -4.74
CA GLU A 48 10.68 -15.29 -6.15
C GLU A 48 10.05 -16.67 -6.37
N SER A 49 10.08 -17.55 -5.35
CA SER A 49 9.39 -18.84 -5.39
C SER A 49 7.87 -18.71 -5.36
N LYS A 50 7.34 -17.55 -4.97
CA LYS A 50 5.90 -17.28 -4.88
C LYS A 50 5.36 -16.72 -6.19
N THR A 51 4.24 -17.28 -6.65
CA THR A 51 3.50 -16.74 -7.80
C THR A 51 2.87 -15.40 -7.45
N LEU A 52 3.15 -14.38 -8.25
CA LEU A 52 2.40 -13.13 -8.22
C LEU A 52 1.19 -13.22 -9.15
N TYR A 53 0.06 -12.73 -8.67
CA TYR A 53 -1.07 -12.47 -9.56
C TYR A 53 -0.68 -11.38 -10.56
N GLY A 54 -1.18 -11.53 -11.79
CA GLY A 54 -1.03 -10.51 -12.82
C GLY A 54 -1.64 -9.18 -12.38
N ARG A 55 -1.11 -8.09 -12.95
CA ARG A 55 -1.65 -6.75 -12.68
C ARG A 55 -3.11 -6.68 -13.13
N ALA A 56 -4.00 -6.30 -12.22
CA ALA A 56 -5.39 -6.03 -12.56
C ALA A 56 -5.52 -4.91 -13.62
N LYS A 57 -6.50 -5.03 -14.51
CA LYS A 57 -6.79 -4.04 -15.55
C LYS A 57 -6.96 -2.65 -14.93
N ARG A 58 -6.35 -1.65 -15.54
CA ARG A 58 -6.62 -0.23 -15.25
C ARG A 58 -7.64 0.29 -16.26
N ARG A 59 -8.56 1.14 -15.81
CA ARG A 59 -9.47 1.86 -16.70
C ARG A 59 -8.66 2.80 -17.61
N GLY A 60 -9.14 2.99 -18.84
CA GLY A 60 -8.57 3.92 -19.81
C GLY A 60 -8.75 5.37 -19.38
N TYR A 61 -8.03 6.28 -20.05
CA TYR A 61 -8.07 7.72 -19.76
C TYR A 61 -9.49 8.28 -19.86
N ASP A 62 -10.15 8.03 -20.98
CA ASP A 62 -11.51 8.53 -21.26
C ASP A 62 -12.57 7.98 -20.29
N GLU A 63 -12.27 6.89 -19.58
CA GLU A 63 -13.16 6.32 -18.56
C GLU A 63 -13.03 7.01 -17.20
N VAL A 64 -11.96 7.77 -16.94
CA VAL A 64 -11.63 8.30 -15.61
C VAL A 64 -11.28 9.78 -15.57
N VAL A 65 -11.10 10.44 -16.72
CA VAL A 65 -10.76 11.86 -16.81
C VAL A 65 -11.85 12.63 -17.57
N MET A 66 -12.19 13.80 -17.03
CA MET A 66 -13.02 14.80 -17.70
C MET A 66 -12.20 16.08 -17.81
N GLU A 67 -11.90 16.49 -19.03
CA GLU A 67 -11.19 17.75 -19.30
C GLU A 67 -12.17 18.93 -19.21
N VAL A 68 -11.68 20.06 -18.70
CA VAL A 68 -12.43 21.31 -18.52
C VAL A 68 -11.77 22.45 -19.27
#